data_AF-A0A7X3F1E5-F1
#
_entry.id   AF-A0A7X3F1E5-F1
#
_cell.length_a   1.000
_cell.length_b   1.000
_cell.length_c   1.000
_cell.angle_alpha   90.00
_cell.angle_beta   90.00
_cell.angle_gamma   90.00
#
_symmetry.space_group_name_H-M   'P 1'
#
loop_
_entity.id
_entity.type
_entity.pdbx_description
1 polymer ?
#
loop_
_entity_poly.entity_id
_entity_poly.type
_entity_poly.pdbx_seq_one_letter_code
_entity_poly.pdbx_strand_id
1 'polypeptide(L)' 'MTLSEYLKTIDKEGVDALARHCGTSVGQLKQVAYGNRRAGAGLAVNLDRETGGEVTCESLRPDIDWGYLRQGKGLER' A
#
# COMPACT_ATOMS: atom_id res chain seq x y z
N MET A 1 6.83 -6.32 -4.65
CA MET A 1 7.92 -5.55 -4.02
C MET A 1 7.41 -5.00 -2.69
N THR A 2 8.25 -4.78 -1.68
CA THR A 2 7.80 -4.13 -0.43
C THR A 2 7.79 -2.61 -0.57
N LEU A 3 7.03 -1.90 0.29
CA LEU A 3 7.03 -0.44 0.29
C LEU A 3 8.44 0.13 0.52
N SER A 4 9.24 -0.49 1.38
CA SER A 4 10.61 -0.02 1.65
C SER A 4 11.55 -0.11 0.45
N GLU A 5 11.36 -1.11 -0.41
CA GLU A 5 12.11 -1.24 -1.66
C GLU A 5 11.65 -0.21 -2.68
N TYR A 6 10.33 -0.02 -2.83
CA TYR A 6 9.77 1.00 -3.72
C TYR A 6 10.23 2.42 -3.34
N LEU A 7 10.23 2.77 -2.06
CA LEU A 7 10.69 4.09 -1.64
C LEU A 7 12.18 4.35 -1.93
N LYS A 8 12.99 3.32 -2.22
CA LYS A 8 14.39 3.46 -2.65
C LYS A 8 14.53 3.63 -4.16
N THR A 9 13.52 3.31 -4.95
CA THR A 9 13.56 3.46 -6.42
C THR A 9 13.20 4.87 -6.87
N ILE A 10 12.55 5.65 -6.01
CA ILE A 10 12.14 7.03 -6.25
C ILE A 10 12.95 8.01 -5.39
N ASP A 11 13.10 9.23 -5.88
CA ASP A 11 13.77 10.31 -5.16
C ASP A 11 12.83 10.98 -4.12
N LYS A 12 13.35 11.97 -3.39
CA LYS A 12 12.62 12.66 -2.32
C LYS A 12 11.34 13.35 -2.80
N GLU A 13 11.34 13.94 -3.99
CA GLU A 13 10.15 14.58 -4.58
C GLU A 13 9.12 13.51 -4.96
N GLY A 14 9.58 12.37 -5.49
CA GLY A 14 8.73 11.20 -5.75
C GLY A 14 8.04 10.68 -4.48
N VAL A 15 8.76 10.59 -3.36
CA VAL A 15 8.17 10.15 -2.07
C VAL A 15 7.13 11.16 -1.57
N ASP A 16 7.39 12.46 -1.73
CA ASP A 16 6.44 13.51 -1.32
C ASP A 16 5.17 13.49 -2.18
N ALA A 17 5.32 13.34 -3.50
CA ALA A 17 4.21 13.18 -4.44
C ALA A 17 3.38 11.94 -4.09
N LEU A 18 4.01 10.78 -3.87
CA LEU A 18 3.32 9.55 -3.48
C LEU A 18 2.52 9.75 -2.19
N ALA A 19 3.10 10.41 -1.17
CA ALA A 19 2.40 10.70 0.08
C ALA A 19 1.14 11.56 -0.16
N ARG A 20 1.25 12.62 -0.96
CA ARG A 20 0.13 13.50 -1.31
C ARG A 20 -0.96 12.76 -2.06
N HIS A 21 -0.60 11.99 -3.09
CA HIS A 21 -1.56 11.23 -3.88
C HIS A 21 -2.26 10.13 -3.06
N CYS A 22 -1.53 9.52 -2.12
CA CYS A 22 -2.11 8.56 -1.18
C CYS A 22 -2.93 9.19 -0.05
N GLY A 23 -3.00 10.53 0.04
CA GLY A 23 -3.71 11.24 1.11
C GLY A 23 -3.06 11.05 2.49
N THR A 24 -1.73 10.93 2.54
CA THR A 24 -0.97 10.68 3.77
C THR A 24 0.27 11.58 3.85
N SER A 25 1.15 11.32 4.82
CA SER A 25 2.43 12.03 4.96
C SER A 25 3.62 11.11 4.69
N VAL A 26 4.75 11.69 4.27
CA VAL A 26 6.03 10.97 4.11
C VAL A 26 6.43 10.23 5.39
N GLY A 27 6.14 10.82 6.55
CA GLY A 27 6.36 10.19 7.84
C GLY A 27 5.55 8.90 8.00
N GLN A 28 4.27 8.90 7.65
CA GLN A 28 3.44 7.68 7.69
C GLN A 28 3.96 6.64 6.69
N LEU A 29 4.32 7.02 5.47
CA LEU A 29 4.90 6.08 4.50
C LEU A 29 6.15 5.39 5.04
N LYS A 30 7.06 6.14 5.67
CA LYS A 30 8.26 5.56 6.30
C LYS A 30 7.91 4.64 7.46
N GLN A 31 6.98 5.04 8.33
CA GLN A 31 6.53 4.18 9.43
C GLN A 31 5.97 2.85 8.93
N VAL A 32 5.22 2.86 7.82
CA VAL A 32 4.72 1.64 7.18
C VAL A 32 5.84 0.85 6.52
N ALA A 33 6.72 1.51 5.77
CA ALA A 33 7.82 0.88 5.06
C ALA A 33 8.77 0.12 6.00
N TYR A 34 9.07 0.70 7.16
CA TYR A 34 9.94 0.07 8.17
C TYR A 34 9.20 -0.86 9.14
N GLY A 35 7.91 -1.13 8.91
CA GLY A 35 7.13 -2.05 9.74
C GLY A 35 6.75 -1.52 11.12
N ASN A 36 7.01 -0.24 11.42
CA ASN A 36 6.62 0.38 12.69
C ASN A 36 5.10 0.56 12.80
N ARG A 37 4.41 0.72 11.66
CA ARG A 37 2.95 0.80 11.58
C ARG A 37 2.44 -0.06 10.44
N ARG A 38 1.22 -0.58 10.59
CA ARG A 38 0.50 -1.21 9.49
C ARG A 38 -0.22 -0.15 8.65
N ALA A 39 -0.26 -0.33 7.33
CA ALA A 39 -1.11 0.53 6.50
C ALA A 39 -2.58 0.37 6.90
N GLY A 40 -3.33 1.48 6.99
CA GLY A 40 -4.79 1.38 7.02
C GLY A 40 -5.32 0.78 5.71
N ALA A 41 -6.55 0.25 5.70
CA ALA A 41 -7.13 -0.34 4.49
C ALA A 41 -7.15 0.65 3.31
N GLY A 42 -7.59 1.89 3.54
CA GLY A 42 -7.58 2.94 2.52
C GLY A 42 -6.17 3.30 2.03
N LEU A 43 -5.19 3.38 2.94
CA LEU A 43 -3.81 3.62 2.56
C LEU A 43 -3.23 2.49 1.71
N ALA A 44 -3.57 1.23 2.04
CA ALA A 44 -3.11 0.08 1.27
C ALA A 44 -3.66 0.10 -0.16
N VAL A 45 -4.94 0.43 -0.33
CA VAL A 45 -5.57 0.58 -1.66
C VAL A 45 -4.96 1.73 -2.45
N ASN A 46 -4.73 2.87 -1.80
CA ASN A 46 -4.09 4.01 -2.47
C ASN A 46 -2.67 3.67 -2.91
N LEU A 47 -1.86 3.02 -2.06
CA LEU A 47 -0.51 2.62 -2.42
C LEU A 47 -0.50 1.62 -3.58
N ASP A 48 -1.38 0.62 -3.56
CA ASP A 48 -1.53 -0.35 -4.65
C ASP A 48 -1.84 0.35 -5.98
N ARG A 49 -2.81 1.27 -5.98
CA ARG A 49 -3.18 2.07 -7.15
C ARG A 49 -2.03 2.98 -7.64
N GLU A 50 -1.48 3.80 -6.74
CA GLU A 50 -0.50 4.83 -7.12
C GLU A 50 0.87 4.25 -7.49
N THR A 51 1.18 3.03 -7.03
CA THR A 51 2.38 2.29 -7.43
C THR A 51 2.13 1.34 -8.61
N GLY A 52 0.96 1.38 -9.24
CA GLY A 52 0.63 0.50 -10.37
C GLY A 52 0.68 -0.99 -10.03
N GLY A 53 0.45 -1.36 -8.76
CA GLY A 53 0.51 -2.72 -8.27
C GLY A 53 1.92 -3.22 -7.88
N GLU A 54 2.95 -2.38 -7.92
CA GLU A 54 4.29 -2.78 -7.46
C GLU A 54 4.33 -3.06 -5.94
N VAL A 55 3.59 -2.25 -5.18
CA VAL A 55 3.36 -2.42 -3.74
C VAL A 55 1.90 -2.82 -3.51
N THR A 56 1.64 -4.12 -3.41
CA THR A 56 0.27 -4.63 -3.38
C THR A 56 -0.42 -4.48 -2.02
N CYS A 57 -1.75 -4.42 -2.03
CA CYS A 57 -2.56 -4.48 -0.81
C CYS A 57 -2.21 -5.69 0.08
N GLU A 58 -1.94 -6.84 -0.54
CA GLU A 58 -1.55 -8.08 0.16
C GLU A 58 -0.23 -7.94 0.90
N SER A 59 0.77 -7.31 0.27
CA SER A 59 2.06 -7.07 0.92
C SER A 59 1.94 -6.08 2.08
N LEU A 60 1.03 -5.11 1.99
CA LEU A 60 0.80 -4.08 3.01
C LEU A 60 -0.09 -4.59 4.17
N ARG A 61 -0.93 -5.58 3.90
CA ARG A 61 -1.90 -6.17 4.83
C ARG A 61 -1.82 -7.70 4.84
N PRO A 62 -0.70 -8.27 5.33
CA PRO A 62 -0.58 -9.72 5.48
C PRO A 62 -1.50 -10.29 6.57
N ASP A 63 -2.18 -9.43 7.34
CA ASP A 63 -3.15 -9.80 8.36
C ASP A 63 -4.53 -10.12 7.82
N ILE A 64 -4.82 -9.78 6.56
CA ILE A 64 -6.11 -10.03 5.94
C ILE A 64 -6.03 -11.35 5.17
N ASP A 65 -7.06 -12.19 5.32
CA ASP A 65 -7.23 -13.38 4.48
C ASP A 65 -7.76 -12.97 3.10
N TRP A 66 -6.84 -12.63 2.20
CA TRP A 66 -7.15 -12.29 0.82
C TRP A 66 -7.65 -13.48 0.00
N GLY A 67 -7.34 -14.71 0.41
CA GLY A 67 -7.87 -15.93 -0.19
C GLY A 67 -9.39 -16.01 0.01
N TYR A 68 -9.83 -15.78 1.24
CA TYR A 68 -11.26 -15.66 1.58
C TYR A 68 -11.94 -14.52 0.81
N LEU A 69 -11.33 -13.34 0.74
CA LEU A 69 -11.91 -12.19 0.01
C LEU A 69 -12.04 -12.44 -1.50
N ARG A 70 -11.06 -13.10 -2.14
CA ARG A 70 -11.11 -13.45 -3.57
C ARG A 70 -12.13 -14.53 -3.88
N GLN A 71 -12.40 -15.41 -2.91
CA GLN A 71 -13.43 -16.44 -3.02
C GLN A 71 -14.84 -15.89 -2.81
N GLY A 72 -14.98 -14.58 -2.55
CA GLY A 72 -16.26 -13.89 -2.47
C GLY A 72 -17.15 -14.33 -3.61
N LYS A 73 -18.14 -15.18 -3.26
CA LYS A 73 -19.14 -15.70 -4.18
C LYS A 73 -19.65 -14.50 -4.97
N GLY A 74 -19.55 -14.62 -6.29
CA GLY A 74 -20.08 -13.63 -7.22
C GLY A 74 -21.45 -13.23 -6.71
N LEU A 75 -21.65 -11.92 -6.58
CA LEU A 75 -22.97 -11.33 -6.51
C LEU A 75 -23.76 -11.98 -7.64
N GLU A 76 -24.62 -12.93 -7.30
CA GLU A 76 -25.55 -13.55 -8.22
C GLU A 76 -26.34 -12.40 -8.86
N ARG A 77 -26.07 -12.15 -10.13
CA ARG A 77 -26.82 -11.22 -10.99
C ARG A 77 -27.53 -12.05 -12.03
#